data_AF-A0A849D8H2-F1
#
_entry.id   AF-A0A849D8H2-F1
#
_cell.length_a   1.000
_cell.length_b   1.000
_cell.length_c   1.000
_cell.angle_alpha   90.00
_cell.angle_beta   90.00
_cell.angle_gamma   90.00
#
_symmetry.space_group_name_H-M   'P 1'
#
loop_
_entity.id
_entity.type
_entity.pdbx_description
1 polymer ?
#
loop_
_entity_poly.entity_id
_entity_poly.type
_entity_poly.pdbx_seq_one_letter_code
_entity_poly.pdbx_strand_id
1 'polypeptide(L)'
;MDYFRKILAYALPYRKFGFLNIFFNILYALFSALSFAALIPMLDVLFDQSKKVYVKPVYSEMGQVKTYLQDYINYQITLYAGDDEMKGLVLVIGLVLILFLLKNVFNYLAMYFITFLRNGVLKDIRNKMYEKIVELPIAYYSEKRKGDVIARITSDVLEIQHSFLSILELIVREPLTILFTILIMFFISVKLTLFVFIFIPIAGMIISRIGKSLKKKSLRVQKEQGEFLSIVEETLGGLRVIKAFNSESRFAQIFKNSTSRFYHFSNRLLNRQNLASPTGEFLGILVIGVLLWFGGKMVLVDKTLDASSFIAYMGLAYNILTPAKAISKASYGVRKGNAAAQRVLEVIEAVNPIREPENPVPKTDFLREISLEKVSFKYEDEPVFKEFNLKIPKGSTVALV
;
A
#
# COMPACT_ATOMS: atom_id res chain seq x y z
N MET A 1 -3.71 2.34 14.56
CA MET A 1 -3.32 1.08 13.88
C MET A 1 -4.20 -0.08 14.34
N ASP A 2 -4.98 0.08 15.42
CA ASP A 2 -5.74 -1.00 16.05
C ASP A 2 -6.86 -1.55 15.16
N TYR A 3 -7.56 -0.68 14.42
CA TYR A 3 -8.59 -1.11 13.45
C TYR A 3 -8.02 -1.97 12.32
N PHE A 4 -6.89 -1.56 11.76
CA PHE A 4 -6.25 -2.33 10.70
C PHE A 4 -5.74 -3.69 11.21
N ARG A 5 -5.29 -3.78 12.47
CA ARG A 5 -4.90 -5.05 13.09
C ARG A 5 -6.08 -6.02 13.21
N LYS A 6 -7.29 -5.53 13.53
CA LYS A 6 -8.51 -6.36 13.52
C LYS A 6 -8.83 -6.86 12.11
N ILE A 7 -8.70 -6.00 11.10
CA ILE A 7 -8.87 -6.41 9.70
C ILE A 7 -7.82 -7.44 9.24
N LEU A 8 -6.58 -7.38 9.73
CA LEU A 8 -5.56 -8.40 9.47
C LEU A 8 -5.96 -9.81 9.95
N ALA A 9 -6.87 -9.94 10.92
CA ALA A 9 -7.39 -11.24 11.33
C ALA A 9 -8.13 -11.96 10.18
N TYR A 10 -8.78 -11.23 9.29
CA TYR A 10 -9.40 -11.80 8.08
C TYR A 10 -8.38 -12.35 7.08
N ALA A 11 -7.09 -12.02 7.23
CA ALA A 11 -6.02 -12.59 6.42
C ALA A 11 -5.50 -13.93 6.96
N LEU A 12 -5.83 -14.32 8.20
CA LEU A 12 -5.36 -15.57 8.82
C LEU A 12 -5.73 -16.83 8.03
N PRO A 13 -6.96 -16.98 7.48
CA PRO A 13 -7.30 -18.13 6.64
C PRO A 13 -6.40 -18.24 5.39
N TYR A 14 -5.89 -17.11 4.90
CA TYR A 14 -5.04 -17.01 3.71
C TYR A 14 -3.55 -16.94 4.04
N ARG A 15 -3.13 -17.28 5.27
CA ARG A 15 -1.72 -17.22 5.73
C ARG A 15 -0.74 -17.94 4.80
N LYS A 16 -1.15 -19.03 4.14
CA LYS A 16 -0.33 -19.77 3.16
C LYS A 16 0.06 -18.87 1.99
N PHE A 17 -0.88 -18.11 1.45
CA PHE A 17 -0.64 -17.18 0.36
C PHE A 17 0.21 -15.99 0.80
N GLY A 18 0.01 -15.51 2.04
CA GLY A 18 0.86 -14.49 2.65
C GLY A 18 2.32 -14.95 2.77
N PHE A 19 2.54 -16.17 3.29
CA PHE A 19 3.87 -16.76 3.41
C PHE A 19 4.55 -16.93 2.05
N LEU A 20 3.84 -17.49 1.06
CA LEU A 20 4.36 -17.65 -0.31
C LEU A 20 4.72 -16.30 -0.92
N ASN A 21 3.87 -15.28 -0.76
CA ASN A 21 4.18 -13.93 -1.22
C ASN A 21 5.47 -13.39 -0.58
N ILE A 22 5.64 -13.54 0.73
CA ILE A 22 6.86 -13.11 1.45
C ILE A 22 8.08 -13.85 0.91
N PHE A 23 7.99 -15.18 0.77
CA PHE A 23 9.05 -16.01 0.23
C PHE A 23 9.49 -15.56 -1.17
N PHE A 24 8.55 -15.35 -2.09
CA PHE A 24 8.87 -14.88 -3.44
C PHE A 24 9.35 -13.43 -3.48
N ASN A 25 8.93 -12.58 -2.53
CA ASN A 25 9.50 -11.24 -2.37
C ASN A 25 10.97 -11.27 -1.89
N ILE A 26 11.33 -12.21 -1.01
CA ILE A 26 12.72 -12.43 -0.59
C ILE A 26 13.56 -12.83 -1.82
N LEU A 27 13.07 -13.79 -2.62
CA LEU A 27 13.75 -14.21 -3.84
C LEU A 27 13.86 -13.05 -4.84
N TYR A 28 12.76 -12.33 -5.09
CA TYR A 28 12.79 -11.13 -5.93
C TYR A 28 13.87 -10.14 -5.48
N ALA A 29 13.94 -9.83 -4.19
CA ALA A 29 14.88 -8.88 -3.62
C ALA A 29 16.33 -9.35 -3.81
N LEU A 30 16.60 -10.63 -3.54
CA LEU A 30 17.90 -11.26 -3.76
C LEU A 30 18.31 -11.23 -5.24
N PHE A 31 17.47 -11.73 -6.15
CA PHE A 31 17.76 -11.76 -7.59
C PHE A 31 17.85 -10.37 -8.21
N SER A 32 17.11 -9.39 -7.68
CA SER A 32 17.24 -7.99 -8.07
C SER A 32 18.63 -7.44 -7.74
N ALA A 33 19.15 -7.74 -6.56
CA ALA A 33 20.49 -7.31 -6.17
C ALA A 33 21.58 -8.07 -6.97
N LEU A 34 21.44 -9.39 -7.11
CA LEU A 34 22.36 -10.23 -7.88
C LEU A 34 22.39 -9.86 -9.36
N SER A 35 21.25 -9.47 -9.98
CA SER A 35 21.22 -9.08 -11.39
C SER A 35 22.06 -7.85 -11.69
N PHE A 36 22.17 -6.92 -10.74
CA PHE A 36 23.08 -5.77 -10.86
C PHE A 36 24.54 -6.17 -10.59
N ALA A 37 24.78 -7.04 -9.62
CA ALA A 37 26.13 -7.56 -9.34
C ALA A 37 26.70 -8.35 -10.54
N ALA A 38 25.86 -9.07 -11.27
CA ALA A 38 26.25 -9.80 -12.47
C ALA A 38 26.67 -8.90 -13.65
N LEU A 39 26.44 -7.58 -13.55
CA LEU A 39 27.02 -6.63 -14.51
C LEU A 39 28.54 -6.50 -14.33
N ILE A 40 29.09 -6.77 -13.13
CA ILE A 40 30.54 -6.71 -12.88
C ILE A 40 31.32 -7.63 -13.82
N PRO A 41 31.09 -8.96 -13.84
CA PRO A 41 31.83 -9.85 -14.74
C PRO A 41 31.56 -9.53 -16.21
N MET A 42 30.40 -8.94 -16.54
CA MET A 42 30.09 -8.57 -17.92
C MET A 42 30.98 -7.41 -18.37
N LEU A 43 31.11 -6.40 -17.52
CA LEU A 43 31.98 -5.25 -17.74
C LEU A 43 33.46 -5.64 -17.66
N ASP A 44 33.84 -6.59 -16.81
CA ASP A 44 35.20 -7.12 -16.75
C ASP A 44 35.62 -7.80 -18.05
N VAL A 45 34.72 -8.57 -18.68
CA VAL A 45 34.98 -9.17 -20.00
C VAL A 45 34.99 -8.08 -21.08
N LEU A 46 34.06 -7.11 -21.03
CA LEU A 46 33.97 -6.03 -22.03
C LEU A 46 35.19 -5.10 -22.04
N PHE A 47 35.75 -4.80 -20.86
CA PHE A 47 36.89 -3.89 -20.71
C PHE A 47 38.24 -4.61 -20.63
N ASP A 48 38.29 -5.90 -20.93
CA ASP A 48 39.50 -6.74 -20.83
C ASP A 48 40.19 -6.64 -19.45
N GLN A 49 39.37 -6.62 -18.38
CA GLN A 49 39.81 -6.62 -16.98
C GLN A 49 39.64 -7.99 -16.31
N SER A 50 39.15 -8.99 -17.04
CA SER A 50 38.95 -10.34 -16.53
C SER A 50 40.29 -11.03 -16.25
N LYS A 51 40.52 -11.43 -14.99
CA LYS A 51 41.68 -12.28 -14.67
C LYS A 51 41.38 -13.70 -15.15
N LYS A 52 42.19 -14.24 -16.06
CA LYS A 52 42.09 -15.65 -16.47
C LYS A 52 42.48 -16.55 -15.29
N VAL A 53 41.51 -17.26 -14.73
CA VAL A 53 41.70 -18.18 -13.60
C VAL A 53 41.58 -19.60 -14.13
N TYR A 54 42.70 -20.33 -14.19
CA TYR A 54 42.74 -21.69 -14.73
C TYR A 54 42.59 -22.79 -13.67
N VAL A 55 42.66 -22.43 -12.39
CA VAL A 55 42.60 -23.38 -11.26
C VAL A 55 41.32 -23.15 -10.47
N LYS A 56 40.57 -24.23 -10.19
CA LYS A 56 39.33 -24.15 -9.41
C LYS A 56 39.65 -23.60 -8.00
N PRO A 57 39.04 -22.48 -7.59
CA PRO A 57 39.30 -21.92 -6.26
C PRO A 57 38.77 -22.85 -5.17
N VAL A 58 39.51 -22.94 -4.06
CA VAL A 58 39.14 -23.75 -2.88
C VAL A 58 38.67 -22.81 -1.78
N TYR A 59 37.48 -23.07 -1.23
CA TYR A 59 36.95 -22.29 -0.12
C TYR A 59 37.76 -22.58 1.15
N SER A 60 38.59 -21.63 1.56
CA SER A 60 39.59 -21.85 2.60
C SER A 60 39.19 -21.20 3.94
N GLU A 61 38.52 -20.04 3.93
CA GLU A 61 38.16 -19.28 5.15
C GLU A 61 36.85 -18.50 5.01
N MET A 62 36.14 -18.31 6.14
CA MET A 62 34.86 -17.57 6.23
C MET A 62 34.96 -16.10 5.76
N GLY A 63 36.15 -15.48 5.83
CA GLY A 63 36.40 -14.10 5.41
C GLY A 63 36.65 -13.90 3.91
N GLN A 64 36.89 -14.97 3.14
CA GLN A 64 37.28 -14.91 1.73
C GLN A 64 36.12 -15.17 0.76
N VAL A 65 34.87 -15.09 1.23
CA VAL A 65 33.67 -15.37 0.43
C VAL A 65 33.61 -14.52 -0.84
N LYS A 66 33.99 -13.24 -0.76
CA LYS A 66 34.04 -12.34 -1.94
C LYS A 66 35.02 -12.85 -2.99
N THR A 67 36.25 -13.11 -2.58
CA THR A 67 37.36 -13.54 -3.45
C THR A 67 37.04 -14.90 -4.08
N TYR A 68 36.54 -15.84 -3.29
CA TYR A 68 36.10 -17.15 -3.78
C TYR A 68 34.99 -17.04 -4.83
N LEU A 69 33.98 -16.19 -4.61
CA LEU A 69 32.88 -16.02 -5.58
C LEU A 69 33.36 -15.36 -6.88
N GLN A 70 34.22 -14.33 -6.80
CA GLN A 70 34.83 -13.71 -7.98
C GLN A 70 35.70 -14.71 -8.75
N ASP A 71 36.58 -15.43 -8.06
CA ASP A 71 37.47 -16.40 -8.67
C ASP A 71 36.71 -17.60 -9.26
N TYR A 72 35.59 -18.00 -8.65
CA TYR A 72 34.75 -19.08 -9.15
C TYR A 72 34.02 -18.66 -10.44
N ILE A 73 33.48 -17.44 -10.48
CA ILE A 73 32.85 -16.89 -11.69
C ILE A 73 33.91 -16.74 -12.80
N ASN A 74 35.08 -16.18 -12.47
CA ASN A 74 36.18 -16.02 -13.43
C ASN A 74 36.72 -17.35 -13.94
N TYR A 75 36.79 -18.38 -13.08
CA TYR A 75 37.16 -19.75 -13.48
C TYR A 75 36.16 -20.34 -14.47
N GLN A 76 34.86 -20.20 -14.22
CA GLN A 76 33.81 -20.67 -15.15
C GLN A 76 33.84 -19.91 -16.48
N ILE A 77 34.07 -18.59 -16.45
CA ILE A 77 34.25 -17.78 -17.66
C ILE A 77 35.48 -18.26 -18.43
N THR A 78 36.62 -18.46 -17.74
CA THR A 78 37.88 -18.90 -18.37
C THR A 78 37.75 -20.29 -19.00
N LEU A 79 37.07 -21.23 -18.32
CA LEU A 79 36.81 -22.58 -18.83
C LEU A 79 35.95 -22.60 -20.10
N TYR A 80 34.92 -21.74 -20.15
CA TYR A 80 33.96 -21.73 -21.27
C TYR A 80 34.40 -20.83 -22.43
N ALA A 81 35.09 -19.74 -22.14
CA ALA A 81 35.65 -18.82 -23.14
C ALA A 81 36.85 -19.45 -23.87
N GLY A 82 37.73 -20.16 -23.14
CA GLY A 82 39.01 -20.61 -23.70
C GLY A 82 39.82 -19.41 -24.19
N ASP A 83 40.12 -19.36 -25.49
CA ASP A 83 40.77 -18.22 -26.17
C ASP A 83 39.79 -17.27 -26.88
N ASP A 84 38.48 -17.55 -26.85
CA ASP A 84 37.46 -16.74 -27.54
C ASP A 84 36.69 -15.87 -26.53
N GLU A 85 37.09 -14.61 -26.44
CA GLU A 85 36.49 -13.59 -25.56
C GLU A 85 35.00 -13.37 -25.84
N MET A 86 34.55 -13.58 -27.08
CA MET A 86 33.13 -13.45 -27.45
C MET A 86 32.28 -14.54 -26.79
N LYS A 87 32.82 -15.76 -26.61
CA LYS A 87 32.11 -16.83 -25.89
C LYS A 87 31.98 -16.53 -24.40
N GLY A 88 33.02 -15.95 -23.79
CA GLY A 88 32.98 -15.45 -22.42
C GLY A 88 31.90 -14.38 -22.24
N LEU A 89 31.83 -13.42 -23.16
CA LEU A 89 30.82 -12.37 -23.14
C LEU A 89 29.40 -12.93 -23.27
N VAL A 90 29.17 -13.88 -24.20
CA VAL A 90 27.87 -14.55 -24.37
C VAL A 90 27.44 -15.28 -23.10
N LEU A 91 28.35 -15.96 -22.40
CA LEU A 91 28.05 -16.63 -21.13
C LEU A 91 27.56 -15.63 -20.08
N VAL A 92 28.26 -14.50 -19.92
CA VAL A 92 27.88 -13.52 -18.92
C VAL A 92 26.59 -12.78 -19.29
N ILE A 93 26.37 -12.48 -20.57
CA ILE A 93 25.08 -11.96 -21.04
C ILE A 93 23.96 -12.95 -20.72
N GLY A 94 24.15 -14.25 -20.98
CA GLY A 94 23.21 -15.30 -20.63
C GLY A 94 22.91 -15.34 -19.13
N LEU A 95 23.93 -15.23 -18.28
CA LEU A 95 23.78 -15.15 -16.83
C LEU A 95 22.95 -13.93 -16.41
N VAL A 96 23.26 -12.74 -16.94
CA VAL A 96 22.51 -11.50 -16.66
C VAL A 96 21.05 -11.67 -17.07
N LEU A 97 20.77 -12.16 -18.27
CA LEU A 97 19.41 -12.39 -18.76
C LEU A 97 18.65 -13.39 -17.88
N ILE A 98 19.27 -14.50 -17.47
CA ILE A 98 18.66 -15.49 -16.58
C ILE A 98 18.34 -14.86 -15.21
N LEU A 99 19.25 -14.07 -14.63
CA LEU A 99 19.01 -13.42 -13.34
C LEU A 99 17.89 -12.38 -13.42
N PHE A 100 17.84 -11.58 -14.48
CA PHE A 100 16.73 -10.65 -14.72
C PHE A 100 15.40 -11.38 -14.99
N LEU A 101 15.43 -12.52 -15.69
CA LEU A 101 14.25 -13.35 -15.90
C LEU A 101 13.73 -13.91 -14.57
N LEU A 102 14.61 -14.50 -13.75
CA LEU A 102 14.28 -15.04 -12.44
C LEU A 102 13.74 -13.95 -11.50
N LYS A 103 14.37 -12.77 -11.47
CA LYS A 103 13.85 -11.59 -10.77
C LYS A 103 12.40 -11.31 -11.16
N ASN A 104 12.10 -11.25 -12.45
CA ASN A 104 10.74 -10.92 -12.93
C ASN A 104 9.73 -12.06 -12.68
N VAL A 105 10.14 -13.32 -12.80
CA VAL A 105 9.31 -14.49 -12.47
C VAL A 105 8.94 -14.47 -10.99
N PHE A 106 9.90 -14.23 -10.09
CA PHE A 106 9.60 -14.15 -8.65
C PHE A 106 8.76 -12.92 -8.29
N ASN A 107 8.95 -11.79 -8.99
CA ASN A 107 8.03 -10.65 -8.86
C ASN A 107 6.60 -11.02 -9.25
N TYR A 108 6.42 -11.71 -10.38
CA TYR A 108 5.11 -12.17 -10.83
C TYR A 108 4.49 -13.16 -9.83
N LEU A 109 5.24 -14.16 -9.37
CA LEU A 109 4.77 -15.13 -8.40
C LEU A 109 4.37 -14.45 -7.07
N ALA A 110 5.16 -13.47 -6.59
CA ALA A 110 4.77 -12.67 -5.45
C ALA A 110 3.41 -11.97 -5.70
N MET A 111 3.23 -11.31 -6.85
CA MET A 111 1.97 -10.65 -7.24
C MET A 111 0.79 -11.63 -7.40
N TYR A 112 1.06 -12.84 -7.89
CA TYR A 112 0.07 -13.90 -8.06
C TYR A 112 -0.47 -14.33 -6.69
N PHE A 113 0.41 -14.70 -5.75
CA PHE A 113 -0.03 -15.19 -4.43
C PHE A 113 -0.72 -14.11 -3.59
N ILE A 114 -0.26 -12.85 -3.64
CA ILE A 114 -0.95 -11.78 -2.92
C ILE A 114 -2.36 -11.51 -3.46
N THR A 115 -2.62 -11.78 -4.74
CA THR A 115 -3.95 -11.59 -5.32
C THR A 115 -4.99 -12.48 -4.63
N PHE A 116 -4.65 -13.73 -4.29
CA PHE A 116 -5.54 -14.64 -3.57
C PHE A 116 -5.84 -14.17 -2.14
N LEU A 117 -4.79 -13.77 -1.40
CA LEU A 117 -4.97 -13.24 -0.05
C LEU A 117 -5.85 -11.98 -0.08
N ARG A 118 -5.56 -11.06 -1.00
CA ARG A 118 -6.25 -9.79 -1.16
C ARG A 118 -7.73 -9.98 -1.49
N ASN A 119 -8.04 -10.84 -2.46
CA ASN A 119 -9.41 -11.08 -2.88
C ASN A 119 -10.19 -11.94 -1.86
N GLY A 120 -9.50 -12.87 -1.18
CA GLY A 120 -10.07 -13.65 -0.09
C GLY A 120 -10.51 -12.78 1.09
N VAL A 121 -9.62 -11.90 1.56
CA VAL A 121 -9.93 -10.93 2.61
C VAL A 121 -11.08 -10.01 2.21
N LEU A 122 -11.06 -9.48 0.97
CA LEU A 122 -12.13 -8.64 0.44
C LEU A 122 -13.49 -9.36 0.49
N LYS A 123 -13.52 -10.62 0.04
CA LYS A 123 -14.70 -11.48 0.04
C LYS A 123 -15.23 -11.69 1.47
N ASP A 124 -14.36 -12.04 2.42
CA ASP A 124 -14.78 -12.32 3.80
C ASP A 124 -15.28 -11.06 4.53
N ILE A 125 -14.64 -9.91 4.32
CA ILE A 125 -15.14 -8.63 4.86
C ILE A 125 -16.52 -8.28 4.28
N ARG A 126 -16.72 -8.44 2.96
CA ARG A 126 -18.02 -8.17 2.32
C ARG A 126 -19.11 -9.11 2.82
N ASN A 127 -18.79 -10.40 2.98
CA ASN A 127 -19.72 -11.37 3.55
C ASN A 127 -20.12 -10.99 4.98
N LYS A 128 -19.13 -10.66 5.83
CA LYS A 128 -19.41 -10.25 7.20
C LYS A 128 -20.20 -8.95 7.30
N MET A 129 -19.89 -7.98 6.44
CA MET A 129 -20.69 -6.77 6.33
C MET A 129 -22.12 -7.08 5.90
N TYR A 130 -22.31 -7.93 4.90
CA TYR A 130 -23.64 -8.29 4.42
C TYR A 130 -24.46 -9.02 5.48
N GLU A 131 -23.88 -10.00 6.18
CA GLU A 131 -24.50 -10.65 7.35
C GLU A 131 -24.96 -9.62 8.36
N LYS A 132 -24.08 -8.67 8.71
CA LYS A 132 -24.41 -7.65 9.69
C LYS A 132 -25.48 -6.68 9.21
N ILE A 133 -25.53 -6.42 7.90
CA ILE A 133 -26.55 -5.56 7.29
C ILE A 133 -27.94 -6.17 7.44
N VAL A 134 -28.06 -7.49 7.27
CA VAL A 134 -29.33 -8.21 7.42
C VAL A 134 -29.68 -8.43 8.90
N GLU A 135 -28.69 -8.53 9.78
CA GLU A 135 -28.88 -8.72 11.22
C GLU A 135 -29.42 -7.46 11.92
N LEU A 136 -28.93 -6.26 11.55
CA LEU A 136 -29.26 -5.02 12.25
C LEU A 136 -30.73 -4.60 12.04
N PRO A 137 -31.37 -3.99 13.07
CA PRO A 137 -32.76 -3.58 12.98
C PRO A 137 -32.95 -2.45 11.97
N ILE A 138 -34.14 -2.37 11.37
CA ILE A 138 -34.49 -1.32 10.39
C ILE A 138 -34.23 0.09 10.94
N ALA A 139 -34.43 0.29 12.26
CA ALA A 139 -34.13 1.56 12.94
C ALA A 139 -32.66 2.01 12.84
N TYR A 140 -31.72 1.09 12.58
CA TYR A 140 -30.33 1.44 12.31
C TYR A 140 -30.17 2.17 10.96
N TYR A 141 -31.06 1.95 10.00
CA TYR A 141 -30.96 2.43 8.62
C TYR A 141 -31.88 3.63 8.37
N SER A 142 -31.47 4.83 8.79
CA SER A 142 -32.01 6.07 8.24
C SER A 142 -31.56 6.26 6.78
N GLU A 143 -32.23 7.13 6.01
CA GLU A 143 -31.84 7.40 4.62
C GLU A 143 -30.36 7.79 4.49
N LYS A 144 -29.84 8.64 5.38
CA LYS A 144 -28.42 9.02 5.42
C LYS A 144 -27.50 7.83 5.69
N ARG A 145 -27.90 6.90 6.56
CA ARG A 145 -27.11 5.71 6.89
C ARG A 145 -27.12 4.66 5.77
N LYS A 146 -28.18 4.58 4.96
CA LYS A 146 -28.23 3.66 3.81
C LYS A 146 -27.12 3.99 2.79
N GLY A 147 -26.97 5.26 2.42
CA GLY A 147 -25.91 5.70 1.51
C GLY A 147 -24.50 5.45 2.08
N ASP A 148 -24.30 5.74 3.37
CA ASP A 148 -23.03 5.51 4.05
C ASP A 148 -22.66 4.02 4.11
N VAL A 149 -23.60 3.14 4.42
CA VAL A 149 -23.39 1.68 4.43
C VAL A 149 -23.02 1.15 3.04
N ILE A 150 -23.65 1.66 1.98
CA ILE A 150 -23.30 1.33 0.59
C ILE A 150 -21.85 1.78 0.27
N ALA A 151 -21.46 2.99 0.67
CA ALA A 151 -20.09 3.48 0.47
C ALA A 151 -19.05 2.64 1.24
N ARG A 152 -19.39 2.20 2.46
CA ARG A 152 -18.54 1.33 3.29
C ARG A 152 -18.33 -0.05 2.67
N ILE A 153 -19.36 -0.72 2.16
CA ILE A 153 -19.23 -2.06 1.56
C ILE A 153 -18.54 -2.06 0.19
N THR A 154 -18.58 -0.93 -0.51
CA THR A 154 -17.99 -0.76 -1.84
C THR A 154 -16.59 -0.14 -1.76
N SER A 155 -16.53 1.19 -1.61
CA SER A 155 -15.30 1.98 -1.71
C SER A 155 -14.33 1.73 -0.55
N ASP A 156 -14.81 1.60 0.69
CA ASP A 156 -13.89 1.40 1.83
C ASP A 156 -13.28 0.02 1.86
N VAL A 157 -14.05 -1.03 1.56
CA VAL A 157 -13.48 -2.38 1.49
C VAL A 157 -12.42 -2.45 0.38
N LEU A 158 -12.64 -1.78 -0.77
CA LEU A 158 -11.62 -1.65 -1.82
C LEU A 158 -10.39 -0.87 -1.34
N GLU A 159 -10.58 0.20 -0.56
CA GLU A 159 -9.45 0.96 -0.02
C GLU A 159 -8.61 0.14 0.96
N ILE A 160 -9.27 -0.65 1.82
CA ILE A 160 -8.62 -1.65 2.68
C ILE A 160 -7.81 -2.61 1.80
N GLN A 161 -8.42 -3.15 0.75
CA GLN A 161 -7.80 -4.08 -0.20
C GLN A 161 -6.51 -3.51 -0.83
N HIS A 162 -6.52 -2.26 -1.29
CA HIS A 162 -5.33 -1.59 -1.84
C HIS A 162 -4.25 -1.37 -0.77
N SER A 163 -4.66 -1.09 0.46
CA SER A 163 -3.73 -0.84 1.56
C SER A 163 -2.95 -2.09 1.98
N PHE A 164 -3.50 -3.30 1.80
CA PHE A 164 -2.77 -4.56 1.98
C PHE A 164 -1.55 -4.67 1.05
N LEU A 165 -1.67 -4.25 -0.21
CA LEU A 165 -0.54 -4.24 -1.15
C LEU A 165 0.55 -3.29 -0.67
N SER A 166 0.17 -2.07 -0.27
CA SER A 166 1.11 -1.07 0.24
C SER A 166 1.86 -1.54 1.48
N ILE A 167 1.22 -2.29 2.38
CA ILE A 167 1.88 -2.79 3.59
C ILE A 167 2.93 -3.85 3.28
N LEU A 168 2.62 -4.78 2.38
CA LEU A 168 3.58 -5.83 2.03
C LEU A 168 4.76 -5.28 1.24
N GLU A 169 4.51 -4.31 0.37
CA GLU A 169 5.58 -3.53 -0.27
C GLU A 169 6.45 -2.85 0.81
N LEU A 170 5.84 -2.13 1.75
CA LEU A 170 6.55 -1.33 2.75
C LEU A 170 7.32 -2.14 3.79
N ILE A 171 6.78 -3.26 4.26
CA ILE A 171 7.36 -4.04 5.37
C ILE A 171 8.28 -5.14 4.86
N VAL A 172 7.99 -5.73 3.71
CA VAL A 172 8.67 -6.94 3.26
C VAL A 172 9.54 -6.62 2.05
N ARG A 173 8.94 -6.28 0.91
CA ARG A 173 9.65 -6.21 -0.37
C ARG A 173 10.73 -5.13 -0.40
N GLU A 174 10.36 -3.89 -0.07
CA GLU A 174 11.29 -2.77 -0.21
C GLU A 174 12.43 -2.81 0.82
N PRO A 175 12.19 -3.10 2.12
CA PRO A 175 13.29 -3.25 3.08
C PRO A 175 14.23 -4.40 2.73
N LEU A 176 13.72 -5.54 2.26
CA LEU A 176 14.56 -6.66 1.83
C LEU A 176 15.37 -6.31 0.59
N THR A 177 14.79 -5.61 -0.38
CA THR A 177 15.51 -5.16 -1.58
C THR A 177 16.64 -4.21 -1.21
N ILE A 178 16.38 -3.24 -0.31
CA ILE A 178 17.40 -2.35 0.24
C ILE A 178 18.47 -3.16 0.98
N LEU A 179 18.07 -4.11 1.83
CA LEU A 179 18.99 -4.94 2.61
C LEU A 179 19.93 -5.75 1.71
N PHE A 180 19.41 -6.54 0.77
CA PHE A 180 20.26 -7.34 -0.13
C PHE A 180 21.13 -6.45 -1.02
N THR A 181 20.61 -5.31 -1.49
CA THR A 181 21.41 -4.36 -2.28
C THR A 181 22.56 -3.78 -1.47
N ILE A 182 22.29 -3.35 -0.23
CA ILE A 182 23.33 -2.85 0.69
C ILE A 182 24.35 -3.93 1.03
N LEU A 183 23.93 -5.18 1.26
CA LEU A 183 24.86 -6.29 1.51
C LEU A 183 25.82 -6.47 0.35
N ILE A 184 25.32 -6.48 -0.90
CA ILE A 184 26.18 -6.55 -2.10
C ILE A 184 27.09 -5.32 -2.20
N MET A 185 26.57 -4.12 -1.95
CA MET A 185 27.39 -2.90 -1.96
C MET A 185 28.52 -2.95 -0.92
N PHE A 186 28.26 -3.49 0.28
CA PHE A 186 29.29 -3.72 1.29
C PHE A 186 30.37 -4.68 0.82
N PHE A 187 29.99 -5.77 0.15
CA PHE A 187 30.94 -6.70 -0.45
C PHE A 187 31.78 -6.03 -1.54
N ILE A 188 31.20 -5.13 -2.34
CA ILE A 188 31.95 -4.38 -3.36
C ILE A 188 32.92 -3.40 -2.69
N SER A 189 32.41 -2.44 -1.90
CA SER A 189 33.21 -1.41 -1.24
C SER A 189 32.56 -0.94 0.07
N VAL A 190 33.20 -1.27 1.19
CA VAL A 190 32.78 -0.83 2.54
C VAL A 190 32.84 0.70 2.67
N LYS A 191 33.93 1.33 2.18
CA LYS A 191 34.13 2.79 2.27
C LYS A 191 33.03 3.56 1.56
N LEU A 192 32.68 3.13 0.33
CA LEU A 192 31.63 3.77 -0.45
C LEU A 192 30.24 3.52 0.15
N THR A 193 30.04 2.34 0.75
CA THR A 193 28.77 1.99 1.39
C THR A 193 28.52 2.81 2.65
N LEU A 194 29.53 3.00 3.50
CA LEU A 194 29.43 3.89 4.67
C LEU A 194 29.07 5.33 4.27
N PHE A 195 29.61 5.80 3.15
CA PHE A 195 29.25 7.11 2.61
C PHE A 195 27.77 7.17 2.20
N VAL A 196 27.26 6.12 1.52
CA VAL A 196 25.83 6.00 1.18
C VAL A 196 24.94 6.01 2.42
N PHE A 197 25.37 5.38 3.53
CA PHE A 197 24.63 5.41 4.80
C PHE A 197 24.48 6.80 5.41
N ILE A 198 25.41 7.72 5.16
CA ILE A 198 25.29 9.12 5.58
C ILE A 198 24.31 9.86 4.66
N PHE A 199 24.33 9.54 3.36
CA PHE A 199 23.54 10.23 2.36
C PHE A 199 22.06 9.82 2.34
N ILE A 200 21.75 8.53 2.58
CA ILE A 200 20.37 8.00 2.62
C ILE A 200 19.48 8.77 3.63
N PRO A 201 19.90 8.99 4.89
CA PRO A 201 19.14 9.79 5.85
C PRO A 201 18.89 11.22 5.39
N ILE A 202 19.87 11.87 4.75
CA ILE A 202 19.74 13.25 4.24
C ILE A 202 18.69 13.30 3.13
N ALA A 203 18.80 12.41 2.14
CA ALA A 203 17.83 12.30 1.05
C ALA A 203 16.43 11.96 1.59
N GLY A 204 16.34 11.00 2.50
CA GLY A 204 15.10 10.61 3.18
C GLY A 204 14.47 11.76 3.96
N MET A 205 15.28 12.61 4.62
CA MET A 205 14.80 13.78 5.36
C MET A 205 14.18 14.83 4.43
N ILE A 206 14.81 15.10 3.28
CA ILE A 206 14.30 16.05 2.28
C ILE A 206 12.98 15.53 1.69
N ILE A 207 12.94 14.26 1.28
CA ILE A 207 11.73 13.61 0.76
C ILE A 207 10.60 13.61 1.81
N SER A 208 10.93 13.30 3.07
CA SER A 208 9.97 13.31 4.19
C SER A 208 9.38 14.69 4.44
N ARG A 209 10.19 15.76 4.37
CA ARG A 209 9.70 17.15 4.49
C ARG A 209 8.71 17.49 3.37
N ILE A 210 8.98 17.05 2.14
CA ILE A 210 8.04 17.22 1.01
C ILE A 210 6.74 16.47 1.29
N GLY A 211 6.81 15.20 1.71
CA GLY A 211 5.64 14.39 2.05
C GLY A 211 4.79 14.99 3.18
N LYS A 212 5.41 15.48 4.27
CA LYS A 212 4.72 16.16 5.36
C LYS A 212 4.00 17.43 4.90
N SER A 213 4.63 18.21 4.01
CA SER A 213 4.02 19.42 3.44
C SER A 213 2.80 19.09 2.56
N LEU A 214 2.90 18.05 1.73
CA LEU A 214 1.78 17.55 0.91
C LEU A 214 0.61 17.10 1.78
N LYS A 215 0.87 16.38 2.88
CA LYS A 215 -0.16 15.96 3.83
C LYS A 215 -0.97 17.13 4.38
N LYS A 216 -0.30 18.18 4.88
CA LYS A 216 -0.98 19.36 5.45
C LYS A 216 -1.88 20.06 4.41
N LYS A 217 -1.47 20.08 3.14
CA LYS A 217 -2.25 20.67 2.05
C LYS A 217 -3.40 19.77 1.60
N SER A 218 -3.21 18.45 1.54
CA SER A 218 -4.24 17.48 1.16
C SER A 218 -5.45 17.52 2.10
N LEU A 219 -5.21 17.69 3.41
CA LEU A 219 -6.29 17.87 4.38
C LEU A 219 -7.17 19.11 4.09
N ARG A 220 -6.59 20.19 3.56
CA ARG A 220 -7.36 21.39 3.19
C ARG A 220 -8.24 21.15 1.97
N VAL A 221 -7.72 20.43 0.97
CA VAL A 221 -8.48 20.02 -0.22
C VAL A 221 -9.64 19.11 0.17
N GLN A 222 -9.39 18.10 1.02
CA GLN A 222 -10.44 17.21 1.51
C GLN A 222 -11.50 17.95 2.34
N LYS A 223 -11.10 18.90 3.18
CA LYS A 223 -12.05 19.73 3.96
C LYS A 223 -12.95 20.55 3.03
N GLU A 224 -12.37 21.22 2.03
CA GLU A 224 -13.15 22.02 1.08
C GLU A 224 -14.03 21.16 0.17
N GLN A 225 -13.59 19.93 -0.16
CA GLN A 225 -14.42 18.95 -0.86
C GLN A 225 -15.67 18.59 -0.05
N GLY A 226 -15.52 18.40 1.26
CA GLY A 226 -16.65 18.19 2.17
C GLY A 226 -17.57 19.41 2.23
N GLU A 227 -17.01 20.61 2.29
CA GLU A 227 -17.77 21.86 2.36
C GLU A 227 -18.71 22.03 1.15
N PHE A 228 -18.21 21.90 -0.08
CA PHE A 228 -19.09 22.08 -1.23
C PHE A 228 -20.12 20.95 -1.36
N LEU A 229 -19.81 19.73 -0.91
CA LEU A 229 -20.78 18.63 -0.87
C LEU A 229 -21.91 18.95 0.11
N SER A 230 -21.58 19.50 1.29
CA SER A 230 -22.57 19.99 2.26
C SER A 230 -23.44 21.11 1.67
N ILE A 231 -22.85 22.06 0.94
CA ILE A 231 -23.60 23.12 0.24
C ILE A 231 -24.60 22.50 -0.75
N VAL A 232 -24.21 21.47 -1.49
CA VAL A 232 -25.11 20.78 -2.43
C VAL A 232 -26.23 20.06 -1.69
N GLU A 233 -25.92 19.34 -0.61
CA GLU A 233 -26.94 18.65 0.22
C GLU A 233 -27.95 19.64 0.80
N GLU A 234 -27.49 20.76 1.37
CA GLU A 234 -28.33 21.83 1.91
C GLU A 234 -29.16 22.50 0.82
N THR A 235 -28.58 22.74 -0.36
CA THR A 235 -29.28 23.34 -1.51
C THR A 235 -30.40 22.42 -2.00
N LEU A 236 -30.15 21.11 -2.11
CA LEU A 236 -31.14 20.14 -2.56
C LEU A 236 -32.25 19.94 -1.52
N GLY A 237 -31.89 19.81 -0.24
CA GLY A 237 -32.86 19.70 0.86
C GLY A 237 -33.72 20.96 1.04
N GLY A 238 -33.12 22.14 0.85
CA GLY A 238 -33.76 23.44 0.99
C GLY A 238 -34.29 24.05 -0.30
N LEU A 239 -34.30 23.32 -1.42
CA LEU A 239 -34.50 23.91 -2.75
C LEU A 239 -35.82 24.68 -2.87
N ARG A 240 -36.90 24.18 -2.25
CA ARG A 240 -38.21 24.85 -2.23
C ARG A 240 -38.14 26.21 -1.53
N VAL A 241 -37.40 26.30 -0.43
CA VAL A 241 -37.19 27.55 0.32
C VAL A 241 -36.35 28.52 -0.49
N ILE A 242 -35.25 28.05 -1.10
CA ILE A 242 -34.38 28.88 -1.93
C ILE A 242 -35.16 29.50 -3.09
N LYS A 243 -36.04 28.72 -3.73
CA LYS A 243 -36.94 29.19 -4.79
C LYS A 243 -37.99 30.17 -4.29
N ALA A 244 -38.62 29.90 -3.14
CA ALA A 244 -39.65 30.77 -2.56
C ALA A 244 -39.11 32.16 -2.17
N PHE A 245 -37.84 32.24 -1.77
CA PHE A 245 -37.16 33.49 -1.40
C PHE A 245 -36.27 34.07 -2.52
N ASN A 246 -36.40 33.59 -3.77
CA ASN A 246 -35.61 34.03 -4.94
C ASN A 246 -34.09 34.17 -4.66
N SER A 247 -33.53 33.24 -3.88
CA SER A 247 -32.17 33.33 -3.33
C SER A 247 -31.15 32.51 -4.13
N GLU A 248 -31.45 32.12 -5.37
CA GLU A 248 -30.58 31.27 -6.19
C GLU A 248 -29.22 31.92 -6.48
N SER A 249 -29.21 33.24 -6.74
CA SER A 249 -27.97 33.99 -7.01
C SER A 249 -27.03 33.98 -5.80
N ARG A 250 -27.59 34.07 -4.58
CA ARG A 250 -26.84 34.00 -3.32
C ARG A 250 -26.21 32.62 -3.14
N PHE A 251 -26.98 31.55 -3.31
CA PHE A 251 -26.47 30.18 -3.19
C PHE A 251 -25.44 29.85 -4.29
N ALA A 252 -25.66 30.32 -5.52
CA ALA A 252 -24.68 30.23 -6.59
C ALA A 252 -23.36 30.92 -6.22
N GLN A 253 -23.40 32.09 -5.59
CA GLN A 253 -22.20 32.79 -5.12
C GLN A 253 -21.50 32.05 -3.97
N ILE A 254 -22.25 31.48 -3.02
CA ILE A 254 -21.69 30.64 -1.96
C ILE A 254 -20.94 29.44 -2.55
N PHE A 255 -21.55 28.75 -3.51
CA PHE A 255 -20.93 27.62 -4.21
C PHE A 255 -19.71 28.03 -5.03
N LYS A 256 -19.77 29.17 -5.73
CA LYS A 256 -18.64 29.75 -6.49
C LYS A 256 -17.47 30.10 -5.57
N ASN A 257 -17.73 30.60 -4.37
CA ASN A 257 -16.68 30.89 -3.39
C ASN A 257 -16.01 29.60 -2.89
N SER A 258 -16.77 28.54 -2.63
CA SER A 258 -16.21 27.24 -2.21
C SER A 258 -15.38 26.59 -3.32
N THR A 259 -15.89 26.55 -4.56
CA THR A 259 -15.14 26.02 -5.71
C THR A 259 -13.89 26.85 -6.03
N SER A 260 -13.91 28.17 -5.81
CA SER A 260 -12.71 29.01 -5.90
C SER A 260 -11.66 28.67 -4.84
N ARG A 261 -12.06 28.48 -3.57
CA ARG A 261 -11.13 27.99 -2.53
C ARG A 261 -10.58 26.61 -2.88
N PHE A 262 -11.41 25.71 -3.38
CA PHE A 262 -11.02 24.39 -3.84
C PHE A 262 -9.96 24.49 -4.94
N TYR A 263 -10.20 25.32 -5.96
CA TYR A 263 -9.24 25.59 -7.03
C TYR A 263 -7.87 26.03 -6.48
N HIS A 264 -7.85 27.01 -5.57
CA HIS A 264 -6.60 27.49 -4.98
C HIS A 264 -5.88 26.43 -4.13
N PHE A 265 -6.60 25.68 -3.29
CA PHE A 265 -6.01 24.63 -2.46
C PHE A 265 -5.52 23.46 -3.31
N SER A 266 -6.30 23.03 -4.30
CA SER A 266 -5.97 21.95 -5.22
C SER A 266 -4.75 22.28 -6.05
N ASN A 267 -4.71 23.46 -6.70
CA ASN A 267 -3.53 23.88 -7.46
C ASN A 267 -2.27 23.99 -6.58
N ARG A 268 -2.39 24.51 -5.36
CA ARG A 268 -1.24 24.61 -4.44
C ARG A 268 -0.75 23.25 -3.94
N LEU A 269 -1.63 22.23 -3.89
CA LEU A 269 -1.29 20.84 -3.61
C LEU A 269 -0.63 20.19 -4.83
N LEU A 270 -1.31 20.22 -5.98
CA LEU A 270 -0.87 19.57 -7.22
C LEU A 270 0.45 20.15 -7.72
N ASN A 271 0.64 21.48 -7.72
CA ASN A 271 1.93 22.06 -8.11
C ASN A 271 3.07 21.67 -7.16
N ARG A 272 2.77 21.46 -5.87
CA ARG A 272 3.77 20.96 -4.91
C ARG A 272 4.06 19.47 -5.13
N GLN A 273 3.06 18.69 -5.53
CA GLN A 273 3.22 17.28 -5.88
C GLN A 273 4.02 17.14 -7.17
N ASN A 274 3.71 17.96 -8.18
CA ASN A 274 4.43 18.01 -9.44
C ASN A 274 5.91 18.38 -9.23
N LEU A 275 6.22 19.25 -8.27
CA LEU A 275 7.61 19.56 -7.89
C LEU A 275 8.35 18.37 -7.23
N ALA A 276 7.63 17.42 -6.63
CA ALA A 276 8.24 16.31 -5.91
C ALA A 276 9.01 15.34 -6.83
N SER A 277 8.52 15.09 -8.06
CA SER A 277 9.23 14.20 -9.01
C SER A 277 10.56 14.81 -9.48
N PRO A 278 10.59 16.03 -10.06
CA PRO A 278 11.83 16.67 -10.50
C PRO A 278 12.82 16.88 -9.35
N THR A 279 12.32 17.25 -8.16
CA THR A 279 13.19 17.37 -6.97
C THR A 279 13.80 16.02 -6.59
N GLY A 280 13.01 14.95 -6.63
CA GLY A 280 13.49 13.59 -6.31
C GLY A 280 14.45 13.03 -7.36
N GLU A 281 14.27 13.37 -8.64
CA GLU A 281 15.18 13.03 -9.73
C GLU A 281 16.50 13.79 -9.60
N PHE A 282 16.45 15.12 -9.41
CA PHE A 282 17.64 15.94 -9.20
C PHE A 282 18.43 15.49 -7.97
N LEU A 283 17.76 15.23 -6.84
CA LEU A 283 18.42 14.66 -5.66
C LEU A 283 19.05 13.31 -5.97
N GLY A 284 18.38 12.45 -6.74
CA GLY A 284 18.93 11.17 -7.14
C GLY A 284 20.20 11.29 -7.98
N ILE A 285 20.19 12.18 -8.97
CA ILE A 285 21.37 12.49 -9.79
C ILE A 285 22.47 13.14 -8.95
N LEU A 286 22.12 13.99 -7.97
CA LEU A 286 23.08 14.60 -7.05
C LEU A 286 23.76 13.52 -6.18
N VAL A 287 23.02 12.54 -5.66
CA VAL A 287 23.59 11.38 -4.94
C VAL A 287 24.59 10.66 -5.83
N ILE A 288 24.19 10.35 -7.06
CA ILE A 288 25.04 9.71 -8.07
C ILE A 288 26.27 10.56 -8.35
N GLY A 289 26.14 11.88 -8.54
CA GLY A 289 27.26 12.77 -8.81
C GLY A 289 28.29 12.83 -7.68
N VAL A 290 27.83 12.85 -6.42
CA VAL A 290 28.72 12.80 -5.26
C VAL A 290 29.41 11.43 -5.14
N LEU A 291 28.69 10.34 -5.41
CA LEU A 291 29.27 8.99 -5.50
C LEU A 291 30.27 8.90 -6.65
N LEU A 292 30.00 9.54 -7.78
CA LEU A 292 30.89 9.61 -8.94
C LEU A 292 32.20 10.30 -8.58
N TRP A 293 32.15 11.41 -7.85
CA TRP A 293 33.34 12.12 -7.40
C TRP A 293 34.18 11.25 -6.44
N PHE A 294 33.55 10.71 -5.40
CA PHE A 294 34.26 9.97 -4.37
C PHE A 294 34.76 8.60 -4.86
N GLY A 295 33.90 7.83 -5.51
CA GLY A 295 34.28 6.55 -6.09
C GLY A 295 35.19 6.70 -7.30
N GLY A 296 35.03 7.77 -8.09
CA GLY A 296 35.96 8.12 -9.18
C GLY A 296 37.37 8.38 -8.66
N LYS A 297 37.52 9.07 -7.52
CA LYS A 297 38.81 9.19 -6.83
C LYS A 297 39.36 7.81 -6.43
N MET A 298 38.51 6.91 -5.91
CA MET A 298 38.94 5.56 -5.52
C MET A 298 39.43 4.72 -6.70
N VAL A 299 38.86 4.92 -7.90
CA VAL A 299 39.24 4.21 -9.13
C VAL A 299 40.49 4.86 -9.76
N LEU A 300 40.49 6.18 -9.95
CA LEU A 300 41.52 6.89 -10.72
C LEU A 300 42.79 7.18 -9.92
N VAL A 301 42.65 7.52 -8.63
CA VAL A 301 43.77 7.98 -7.77
C VAL A 301 44.20 6.87 -6.83
N ASP A 302 43.28 6.40 -5.99
CA ASP A 302 43.63 5.45 -4.91
C ASP A 302 43.82 4.01 -5.44
N LYS A 303 43.31 3.72 -6.65
CA LYS A 303 43.29 2.38 -7.28
C LYS A 303 42.79 1.26 -6.35
N THR A 304 41.83 1.59 -5.49
CA THR A 304 41.26 0.67 -4.49
C THR A 304 39.96 0.02 -4.95
N LEU A 305 39.41 0.45 -6.09
CA LEU A 305 38.19 -0.06 -6.69
C LEU A 305 38.39 -0.17 -8.20
N ASP A 306 37.97 -1.28 -8.80
CA ASP A 306 37.97 -1.48 -10.24
C ASP A 306 36.81 -0.75 -10.93
N ALA A 307 36.98 -0.43 -12.22
CA ALA A 307 36.01 0.36 -12.97
C ALA A 307 34.67 -0.38 -13.13
N SER A 308 34.71 -1.69 -13.36
CA SER A 308 33.53 -2.56 -13.52
C SER A 308 32.68 -2.61 -12.26
N SER A 309 33.31 -2.87 -11.11
CA SER A 309 32.67 -2.86 -9.80
C SER A 309 32.12 -1.48 -9.45
N PHE A 310 32.81 -0.42 -9.84
CA PHE A 310 32.30 0.94 -9.66
C PHE A 310 31.04 1.22 -10.47
N ILE A 311 31.00 0.85 -11.76
CA ILE A 311 29.81 1.02 -12.60
C ILE A 311 28.64 0.19 -12.04
N ALA A 312 28.87 -1.07 -11.67
CA ALA A 312 27.84 -1.91 -11.06
C ALA A 312 27.35 -1.34 -9.72
N TYR A 313 28.26 -0.78 -8.91
CA TYR A 313 27.93 -0.08 -7.67
C TYR A 313 27.00 1.11 -7.93
N MET A 314 27.24 1.89 -8.99
CA MET A 314 26.35 2.99 -9.37
C MET A 314 24.93 2.49 -9.71
N GLY A 315 24.83 1.35 -10.42
CA GLY A 315 23.56 0.69 -10.69
C GLY A 315 22.83 0.23 -9.43
N LEU A 316 23.56 -0.40 -8.50
CA LEU A 316 23.04 -0.82 -7.18
C LEU A 316 22.57 0.38 -6.35
N ALA A 317 23.35 1.48 -6.33
CA ALA A 317 22.98 2.70 -5.62
C ALA A 317 21.69 3.29 -6.18
N TYR A 318 21.53 3.34 -7.51
CA TYR A 318 20.28 3.78 -8.14
C TYR A 318 19.10 2.86 -7.81
N ASN A 319 19.32 1.55 -7.74
CA ASN A 319 18.31 0.57 -7.37
C ASN A 319 17.73 0.79 -5.94
N ILE A 320 18.44 1.47 -5.04
CA ILE A 320 17.95 1.83 -3.69
C ILE A 320 16.98 3.03 -3.73
N LEU A 321 17.12 3.95 -4.69
CA LEU A 321 16.29 5.17 -4.75
C LEU A 321 14.81 4.86 -4.99
N THR A 322 14.51 3.85 -5.80
CA THR A 322 13.14 3.46 -6.15
C THR A 322 12.37 2.88 -4.95
N PRO A 323 12.90 1.88 -4.21
CA PRO A 323 12.36 1.41 -2.94
C PRO A 323 12.12 2.52 -1.91
N ALA A 324 13.06 3.46 -1.77
CA ALA A 324 12.93 4.57 -0.83
C ALA A 324 11.71 5.46 -1.15
N LYS A 325 11.46 5.73 -2.44
CA LYS A 325 10.26 6.46 -2.90
C LYS A 325 8.98 5.65 -2.65
N ALA A 326 9.02 4.34 -2.91
CA ALA A 326 7.89 3.44 -2.71
C ALA A 326 7.45 3.38 -1.24
N ILE A 327 8.38 3.26 -0.29
CA ILE A 327 8.10 3.28 1.16
C ILE A 327 7.37 4.57 1.58
N SER A 328 7.80 5.72 1.05
CA SER A 328 7.16 7.01 1.30
C SER A 328 5.70 7.05 0.82
N LYS A 329 5.44 6.52 -0.39
CA LYS A 329 4.08 6.42 -0.96
C LYS A 329 3.22 5.42 -0.20
N ALA A 330 3.75 4.24 0.10
CA ALA A 330 3.03 3.18 0.81
C ALA A 330 2.59 3.59 2.21
N SER A 331 3.38 4.42 2.91
CA SER A 331 3.02 4.99 4.22
C SER A 331 1.71 5.79 4.20
N TYR A 332 1.37 6.41 3.06
CA TYR A 332 0.09 7.09 2.89
C TYR A 332 -1.05 6.09 2.68
N GLY A 333 -0.83 5.06 1.85
CA GLY A 333 -1.78 3.96 1.63
C GLY A 333 -2.21 3.30 2.94
N VAL A 334 -1.25 2.93 3.80
CA VAL A 334 -1.55 2.31 5.12
C VAL A 334 -2.48 3.16 5.97
N ARG A 335 -2.29 4.48 5.99
CA ARG A 335 -3.12 5.39 6.78
C ARG A 335 -4.53 5.49 6.22
N LYS A 336 -4.67 5.57 4.90
CA LYS A 336 -5.96 5.62 4.21
C LYS A 336 -6.74 4.32 4.44
N GLY A 337 -6.07 3.18 4.35
CA GLY A 337 -6.63 1.88 4.72
C GLY A 337 -7.08 1.78 6.17
N ASN A 338 -6.32 2.33 7.12
CA ASN A 338 -6.72 2.32 8.53
C ASN A 338 -7.98 3.16 8.79
N ALA A 339 -8.18 4.26 8.06
CA ALA A 339 -9.41 5.05 8.15
C ALA A 339 -10.61 4.30 7.55
N ALA A 340 -10.44 3.68 6.38
CA ALA A 340 -11.46 2.82 5.78
C ALA A 340 -11.80 1.62 6.67
N ALA A 341 -10.79 0.98 7.28
CA ALA A 341 -10.94 -0.11 8.23
C ALA A 341 -11.78 0.29 9.46
N GLN A 342 -11.59 1.49 9.98
CA GLN A 342 -12.40 2.00 11.09
C GLN A 342 -13.88 2.06 10.70
N ARG A 343 -14.20 2.67 9.55
CA ARG A 343 -15.60 2.79 9.09
C ARG A 343 -16.24 1.43 8.83
N VAL A 344 -15.51 0.49 8.23
CA VAL A 344 -16.03 -0.87 8.02
C VAL A 344 -16.30 -1.58 9.36
N LEU A 345 -15.38 -1.48 10.31
CA LEU A 345 -15.53 -2.09 11.63
C LEU A 345 -16.67 -1.48 12.45
N GLU A 346 -16.93 -0.18 12.33
CA GLU A 346 -18.10 0.46 12.98
C GLU A 346 -19.43 -0.19 12.58
N VAL A 347 -19.55 -0.71 11.36
CA VAL A 347 -20.75 -1.46 10.92
C VAL A 347 -20.68 -2.91 11.41
N ILE A 348 -19.57 -3.60 11.18
CA ILE A 348 -19.39 -5.02 11.56
C ILE A 348 -19.56 -5.23 13.07
N GLU A 349 -19.06 -4.31 13.88
CA GLU A 349 -19.08 -4.36 15.35
C GLU A 349 -20.31 -3.68 15.96
N ALA A 350 -21.25 -3.19 15.15
CA ALA A 350 -22.48 -2.58 15.67
C ALA A 350 -23.29 -3.60 16.49
N VAL A 351 -23.78 -3.21 17.66
CA VAL A 351 -24.57 -4.10 18.52
C VAL A 351 -26.02 -4.10 18.06
N ASN A 352 -26.61 -5.29 17.85
CA ASN A 352 -28.05 -5.41 17.65
C ASN A 352 -28.75 -5.35 19.03
N PRO A 353 -29.61 -4.34 19.28
CA PRO A 353 -30.36 -4.25 20.54
C PRO A 353 -31.48 -5.28 20.64
N ILE A 354 -31.97 -5.81 19.50
CA ILE A 354 -32.99 -6.85 19.46
C ILE A 354 -32.27 -8.19 19.50
N ARG A 355 -32.38 -8.89 20.64
CA ARG A 355 -31.75 -10.20 20.84
C ARG A 355 -32.81 -11.28 20.93
N GLU A 356 -32.51 -12.44 20.37
CA GLU A 356 -33.29 -13.61 20.68
C GLU A 356 -33.10 -13.98 22.17
N PRO A 357 -34.18 -14.40 22.86
CA PRO A 357 -34.07 -14.89 24.22
C PRO A 357 -33.29 -16.21 24.24
N GLU A 358 -32.55 -16.49 25.33
CA GLU A 358 -31.74 -17.72 25.47
C GLU A 358 -32.57 -19.00 25.32
N ASN A 359 -33.84 -18.96 25.75
CA ASN A 359 -34.80 -20.05 25.62
C ASN A 359 -36.01 -19.56 24.81
N PRO A 360 -35.96 -19.61 23.47
CA PRO A 360 -37.07 -19.18 22.64
C PRO A 360 -38.26 -20.11 22.81
N VAL A 361 -39.45 -19.53 22.90
CA VAL A 361 -40.70 -20.31 22.98
C VAL A 361 -41.15 -20.62 21.55
N PRO A 362 -41.18 -21.90 21.13
CA PRO A 362 -41.64 -22.25 19.79
C PRO A 362 -43.13 -21.96 19.66
N LYS A 363 -43.50 -21.19 18.64
CA LYS A 363 -44.88 -20.82 18.35
C LYS A 363 -45.31 -21.49 17.04
N THR A 364 -46.01 -22.62 17.14
CA THR A 364 -46.51 -23.37 15.96
C THR A 364 -47.82 -22.80 15.42
N ASP A 365 -48.69 -22.28 16.31
CA ASP A 365 -50.05 -21.88 15.96
C ASP A 365 -50.49 -20.57 16.61
N PHE A 366 -51.31 -19.81 15.88
CA PHE A 366 -52.04 -18.64 16.38
C PHE A 366 -53.44 -19.04 16.84
N LEU A 367 -53.66 -19.06 18.17
CA LEU A 367 -54.82 -19.74 18.78
C LEU A 367 -55.91 -18.81 19.34
N ARG A 368 -55.57 -17.62 19.85
CA ARG A 368 -56.51 -16.80 20.64
C ARG A 368 -56.66 -15.36 20.14
N GLU A 369 -55.68 -14.51 20.44
CA GLU A 369 -55.77 -13.07 20.22
C GLU A 369 -54.38 -12.43 20.12
N ILE A 370 -54.32 -11.22 19.59
CA ILE A 370 -53.20 -10.29 19.75
C ILE A 370 -53.59 -9.33 20.88
N SER A 371 -52.75 -9.22 21.92
CA SER A 371 -52.93 -8.29 23.04
C SER A 371 -51.76 -7.32 23.09
N LEU A 372 -52.04 -6.02 23.07
CA LEU A 372 -51.12 -4.94 23.39
C LEU A 372 -51.54 -4.39 24.75
N GLU A 373 -50.65 -4.43 25.74
CA GLU A 373 -50.94 -4.03 27.12
C GLU A 373 -50.01 -2.92 27.58
N LYS A 374 -50.57 -1.74 27.87
CA LYS A 374 -49.87 -0.52 28.32
C LYS A 374 -48.63 -0.19 27.49
N VAL A 375 -48.72 -0.40 26.18
CA VAL A 375 -47.58 -0.21 25.27
C VAL A 375 -47.32 1.28 25.10
N SER A 376 -46.07 1.69 25.32
CA SER A 376 -45.60 3.04 25.01
C SER A 376 -44.44 2.93 24.03
N PHE A 377 -44.44 3.79 23.00
CA PHE A 377 -43.43 3.76 21.95
C PHE A 377 -42.96 5.17 21.60
N LYS A 378 -41.66 5.31 21.31
CA LYS A 378 -41.04 6.55 20.88
C LYS A 378 -40.01 6.30 19.77
N TYR A 379 -39.91 7.22 18.81
CA TYR A 379 -38.77 7.29 17.91
C TYR A 379 -37.75 8.27 18.51
N GLU A 380 -36.55 7.80 18.81
CA GLU A 380 -35.53 8.57 19.55
C GLU A 380 -36.11 9.15 20.86
N ASP A 381 -36.45 10.44 20.89
CA ASP A 381 -37.05 11.12 22.04
C ASP A 381 -38.50 11.57 21.84
N GLU A 382 -39.09 11.34 20.66
CA GLU A 382 -40.47 11.73 20.36
C GLU A 382 -41.45 10.59 20.66
N PRO A 383 -42.34 10.74 21.68
CA PRO A 383 -43.34 9.74 22.00
C PRO A 383 -44.43 9.70 20.94
N VAL A 384 -44.74 8.51 20.42
CA VAL A 384 -45.80 8.29 19.42
C VAL A 384 -47.10 7.89 20.11
N PHE A 385 -47.04 6.95 21.06
CA PHE A 385 -48.20 6.51 21.86
C PHE A 385 -47.76 6.29 23.31
N LYS A 386 -48.68 6.55 24.25
CA LYS A 386 -48.48 6.33 25.70
C LYS A 386 -49.58 5.43 26.23
N GLU A 387 -49.19 4.37 26.93
CA GLU A 387 -50.07 3.40 27.59
C GLU A 387 -51.21 2.86 26.70
N PHE A 388 -50.91 2.57 25.43
CA PHE A 388 -51.86 2.04 24.47
C PHE A 388 -52.25 0.59 24.80
N ASN A 389 -53.55 0.30 24.78
CA ASN A 389 -54.10 -1.03 25.02
C ASN A 389 -55.00 -1.43 23.84
N LEU A 390 -54.83 -2.65 23.31
CA LEU A 390 -55.65 -3.17 22.23
C LEU A 390 -55.73 -4.70 22.31
N LYS A 391 -56.92 -5.24 22.08
CA LYS A 391 -57.13 -6.69 21.95
C LYS A 391 -57.81 -7.00 20.63
N ILE A 392 -57.23 -7.93 19.87
CA ILE A 392 -57.71 -8.37 18.57
C ILE A 392 -57.95 -9.87 18.61
N PRO A 393 -59.21 -10.34 18.64
CA PRO A 393 -59.53 -11.76 18.59
C PRO A 393 -59.11 -12.41 17.28
N LYS A 394 -58.84 -13.72 17.32
CA LYS A 394 -58.55 -14.51 16.12
C LYS A 394 -59.73 -14.44 15.13
N GLY A 395 -59.41 -14.17 13.87
CA GLY A 395 -60.39 -14.10 12.78
C GLY A 395 -61.05 -12.74 12.61
N SER A 396 -60.76 -11.75 13.48
CA SER A 396 -61.32 -10.41 13.37
C SER A 396 -60.56 -9.55 12.35
N THR A 397 -61.29 -8.68 11.65
CA THR A 397 -60.73 -7.58 10.85
C THR A 397 -60.86 -6.29 11.64
N VAL A 398 -59.75 -5.59 11.85
CA VAL A 398 -59.68 -4.34 12.61
C VAL A 398 -59.24 -3.21 11.70
N ALA A 399 -59.95 -2.09 11.72
CA ALA A 399 -59.54 -0.86 11.06
C ALA A 399 -58.81 0.06 12.06
N LEU A 400 -57.63 0.53 11.68
CA LEU A 400 -56.93 1.63 12.34
C LEU A 400 -57.22 2.90 11.54
N VAL A 401 -57.97 3.84 12.12
CA VAL A 401 -58.42 5.08 11.48
C VAL A 401 -57.70 6.27 12.08
#